data_AF-A0AAU8IIH9-F1
#
_entry.id   AF-A0AAU8IIH9-F1
#
_cell.length_a   1.000
_cell.length_b   1.000
_cell.length_c   1.000
_cell.angle_alpha   90.00
_cell.angle_beta   90.00
_cell.angle_gamma   90.00
#
_symmetry.space_group_name_H-M   'P 1'
#
loop_
_entity.id
_entity.type
_entity.pdbx_description
1 polymer ?
#
loop_
_entity_poly.entity_id
_entity_poly.type
_entity_poly.pdbx_seq_one_letter_code
_entity_poly.pdbx_strand_id
1 'polypeptide(L)'
;MVTPDALTELVKTIKSDQKIGIVGSKMYYYNSNKIWFAGGRVSSWTGQTHHIGYGEEDHGQYDQQRPVEFITGCSLLFRRALIDRIGLMREFYFLYYEETEWNIRARQAGFKVVYQPKSRIYHKVSTATGGEQNPDPYVAYYDLRNEYWMIKHTQNLFRTLVAYFYRLYKAFLKTKIIFQGHQDRKLERIKYILKAVTTF
;
A
#
# COMPACT_ATOMS: atom_id res chain seq x y z
N MET A 1 -10.97 12.98 8.00
CA MET A 1 -12.06 13.85 7.51
C MET A 1 -12.30 13.51 6.04
N VAL A 2 -13.54 13.56 5.56
CA VAL A 2 -13.88 13.28 4.16
C VAL A 2 -14.66 14.47 3.61
N THR A 3 -14.48 14.81 2.32
CA THR A 3 -15.31 15.84 1.69
C THR A 3 -16.72 15.31 1.45
N PRO A 4 -17.78 16.16 1.49
CA PRO A 4 -19.16 15.71 1.33
C PRO A 4 -19.40 14.89 0.04
N ASP A 5 -18.78 15.29 -1.06
CA ASP A 5 -18.94 14.64 -2.36
C ASP A 5 -18.04 13.43 -2.58
N ALA A 6 -17.18 13.07 -1.61
CA ALA A 6 -16.18 12.02 -1.79
C ALA A 6 -16.79 10.70 -2.27
N LEU A 7 -17.81 10.21 -1.56
CA LEU A 7 -18.49 8.96 -1.94
C LEU A 7 -19.19 9.10 -3.30
N THR A 8 -19.83 10.23 -3.56
CA THR A 8 -20.52 10.50 -4.83
C THR A 8 -19.58 10.38 -6.01
N GLU A 9 -18.38 10.97 -5.93
CA GLU A 9 -17.38 10.92 -6.99
C GLU A 9 -16.80 9.50 -7.18
N LEU A 10 -16.57 8.76 -6.11
CA LEU A 10 -16.18 7.34 -6.19
C LEU A 10 -17.26 6.50 -6.88
N VAL A 11 -18.53 6.70 -6.52
CA VAL A 11 -19.67 5.97 -7.11
C VAL A 11 -19.86 6.33 -8.59
N LYS A 12 -19.73 7.60 -8.96
CA LYS A 12 -19.75 8.03 -10.38
C LYS A 12 -18.67 7.32 -11.19
N THR A 13 -17.44 7.30 -10.66
CA THR A 13 -16.29 6.67 -11.31
C THR A 13 -16.45 5.17 -11.46
N ILE A 14 -16.86 4.48 -10.38
CA ILE A 14 -16.98 3.03 -10.46
C ILE A 14 -18.09 2.64 -11.44
N LYS A 15 -19.21 3.38 -11.48
CA LYS A 15 -20.34 3.11 -12.39
C LYS A 15 -20.05 3.42 -13.86
N SER A 16 -19.10 4.29 -14.18
CA SER A 16 -18.85 4.75 -15.55
C SER A 16 -18.28 3.66 -16.48
N ASP A 17 -17.67 2.60 -15.93
CA ASP A 17 -17.14 1.48 -16.69
C ASP A 17 -17.23 0.19 -15.85
N GLN A 18 -17.85 -0.85 -16.41
CA GLN A 18 -18.02 -2.15 -15.73
C GLN A 18 -16.68 -2.85 -15.46
N LYS A 19 -15.62 -2.50 -16.20
CA LYS A 19 -14.27 -2.99 -15.95
C LYS A 19 -13.60 -2.34 -14.74
N ILE A 20 -14.08 -1.21 -14.23
CA ILE A 20 -13.51 -0.57 -13.03
C ILE A 20 -13.93 -1.38 -11.79
N GLY A 21 -13.00 -2.16 -11.25
CA GLY A 21 -13.24 -3.01 -10.09
C GLY A 21 -12.99 -2.29 -8.76
N ILE A 22 -12.04 -1.35 -8.73
CA ILE A 22 -11.61 -0.61 -7.53
C ILE A 22 -11.43 0.87 -7.88
N VAL A 23 -11.91 1.76 -7.01
CA VAL A 23 -11.67 3.20 -7.07
C VAL A 23 -11.20 3.72 -5.72
N GLY A 24 -10.25 4.64 -5.72
CA GLY A 24 -9.79 5.32 -4.51
C GLY A 24 -9.68 6.83 -4.64
N SER A 25 -9.67 7.48 -3.48
CA SER A 25 -9.65 8.94 -3.34
C SER A 25 -8.23 9.52 -3.44
N LYS A 26 -8.16 10.84 -3.66
CA LYS A 26 -6.99 11.65 -3.31
C LYS A 26 -6.96 11.87 -1.80
N MET A 27 -5.77 11.74 -1.23
CA MET A 27 -5.58 11.81 0.22
C MET A 27 -4.54 12.83 0.58
N TYR A 28 -4.86 13.61 1.61
CA TYR A 28 -4.00 14.62 2.20
C TYR A 28 -3.59 14.20 3.61
N TYR A 29 -2.45 14.70 4.07
CA TYR A 29 -2.13 14.69 5.49
C TYR A 29 -3.18 15.49 6.26
N TYR A 30 -3.54 15.03 7.45
CA TYR A 30 -4.49 15.74 8.31
C TYR A 30 -4.02 17.17 8.60
N ASN A 31 -4.93 18.15 8.45
CA ASN A 31 -4.66 19.59 8.62
C ASN A 31 -3.52 20.14 7.73
N SER A 32 -3.32 19.60 6.53
CA SER A 32 -2.31 20.06 5.60
C SER A 32 -2.81 20.00 4.14
N ASN A 33 -2.21 20.81 3.27
CA ASN A 33 -2.40 20.73 1.82
C ASN A 33 -1.41 19.76 1.15
N LYS A 34 -0.56 19.09 1.93
CA LYS A 34 0.35 18.06 1.44
C LYS A 34 -0.38 16.78 1.10
N ILE A 35 -0.05 16.23 -0.05
CA ILE A 35 -0.60 14.97 -0.55
C ILE A 35 0.08 13.81 0.19
N TRP A 36 -0.73 12.90 0.70
CA TRP A 36 -0.27 11.62 1.21
C TRP A 36 -0.36 10.53 0.15
N PHE A 37 -1.42 10.57 -0.66
CA PHE A 37 -1.66 9.57 -1.69
C PHE A 37 -2.46 10.14 -2.85
N ALA A 38 -1.87 10.16 -4.04
CA ALA A 38 -2.54 10.46 -5.30
C ALA A 38 -2.55 9.25 -6.26
N GLY A 39 -2.48 8.03 -5.73
CA GLY A 39 -2.37 6.78 -6.48
C GLY A 39 -1.10 6.00 -6.15
N GLY A 40 -1.14 4.69 -6.39
CA GLY A 40 -0.05 3.78 -6.03
C GLY A 40 0.68 3.20 -7.24
N ARG A 41 2.00 3.00 -7.11
CA ARG A 41 2.84 2.18 -7.98
C ARG A 41 3.46 1.03 -7.20
N VAL A 42 3.60 -0.13 -7.80
CA VAL A 42 4.22 -1.31 -7.19
C VAL A 42 5.24 -1.93 -8.13
N SER A 43 6.45 -2.15 -7.64
CA SER A 43 7.47 -2.90 -8.36
C SER A 43 7.14 -4.38 -8.32
N SER A 44 6.86 -4.99 -9.48
CA SER A 44 6.67 -6.43 -9.60
C SER A 44 7.94 -7.26 -9.35
N TRP A 45 9.10 -6.62 -9.22
CA TRP A 45 10.39 -7.28 -8.99
C TRP A 45 10.77 -7.32 -7.52
N THR A 46 10.53 -6.21 -6.82
CA THR A 46 10.98 -6.01 -5.44
C THR A 46 9.84 -5.95 -4.44
N GLY A 47 8.59 -5.81 -4.91
CA GLY A 47 7.42 -5.60 -4.07
C GLY A 47 7.28 -4.18 -3.53
N GLN A 48 8.26 -3.30 -3.75
CA GLN A 48 8.21 -1.94 -3.22
C GLN A 48 7.00 -1.16 -3.74
N THR A 49 6.32 -0.49 -2.83
CA THR A 49 5.19 0.39 -3.12
C THR A 49 5.63 1.84 -3.05
N HIS A 50 5.06 2.66 -3.93
CA HIS A 50 5.31 4.10 -3.98
C HIS A 50 3.99 4.85 -4.07
N HIS A 51 3.83 5.85 -3.19
CA HIS A 51 2.70 6.76 -3.21
C HIS A 51 3.04 7.93 -4.15
N ILE A 52 2.22 8.14 -5.17
CA ILE A 52 2.37 9.27 -6.08
C ILE A 52 1.97 10.55 -5.33
N GLY A 53 2.77 11.61 -5.47
CA GLY A 53 2.56 12.89 -4.80
C GLY A 53 2.95 12.93 -3.32
N TYR A 54 3.59 11.89 -2.79
CA TYR A 54 3.88 11.78 -1.36
C TYR A 54 4.71 12.95 -0.84
N GLY A 55 4.12 13.72 0.09
CA GLY A 55 4.75 14.87 0.72
C GLY A 55 4.76 16.15 -0.11
N GLU A 56 4.28 16.11 -1.35
CA GLU A 56 4.17 17.27 -2.24
C GLU A 56 3.01 18.18 -1.82
N GLU A 57 3.19 19.50 -1.96
CA GLU A 57 2.07 20.45 -1.88
C GLU A 57 1.13 20.26 -3.08
N ASP A 58 -0.18 20.32 -2.84
CA ASP A 58 -1.16 20.21 -3.90
C ASP A 58 -1.38 21.54 -4.61
N HIS A 59 -0.96 21.60 -5.87
CA HIS A 59 -1.19 22.68 -6.82
C HIS A 59 -2.11 22.24 -7.96
N GLY A 60 -2.82 21.11 -7.81
CA GLY A 60 -3.68 20.52 -8.85
C GLY A 60 -2.95 19.62 -9.84
N GLN A 61 -1.65 19.36 -9.63
CA GLN A 61 -0.83 18.53 -10.52
C GLN A 61 -1.28 17.06 -10.61
N TYR A 62 -2.15 16.63 -9.70
CA TYR A 62 -2.76 15.29 -9.69
C TYR A 62 -4.29 15.30 -9.80
N ASP A 63 -4.87 16.30 -10.47
CA ASP A 63 -6.34 16.45 -10.62
C ASP A 63 -6.92 15.70 -11.82
N GLN A 64 -6.12 14.86 -12.47
CA GLN A 64 -6.57 13.94 -13.51
C GLN A 64 -6.86 12.54 -12.95
N GLN A 65 -8.10 12.08 -13.21
CA GLN A 65 -8.49 10.69 -13.00
C GLN A 65 -7.65 9.78 -13.89
N ARG A 66 -7.09 8.70 -13.31
CA ARG A 66 -6.24 7.77 -14.08
C ARG A 66 -6.22 6.36 -13.50
N PRO A 67 -5.90 5.35 -14.33
CA PRO A 67 -5.54 4.03 -13.83
C PRO A 67 -4.30 4.11 -12.95
N VAL A 68 -4.27 3.31 -11.88
CA VAL A 68 -3.13 3.18 -10.97
C VAL A 68 -2.90 1.73 -10.64
N GLU A 69 -1.80 1.42 -9.97
CA GLU A 69 -1.43 0.03 -9.72
C GLU A 69 -2.05 -0.53 -8.45
N PHE A 70 -2.28 0.33 -7.46
CA PHE A 70 -3.06 0.02 -6.28
C PHE A 70 -3.73 1.27 -5.69
N ILE A 71 -4.75 1.03 -4.88
CA ILE A 71 -5.40 1.98 -3.98
C ILE A 71 -5.22 1.48 -2.55
N THR A 72 -4.82 2.37 -1.62
CA THR A 72 -4.65 2.05 -0.19
C THR A 72 -5.96 1.70 0.49
N GLY A 73 -5.92 0.93 1.59
CA GLY A 73 -7.10 0.57 2.37
C GLY A 73 -7.87 1.76 2.98
N CYS A 74 -7.25 2.94 3.09
CA CYS A 74 -7.84 4.12 3.75
C CYS A 74 -9.09 4.69 3.05
N SER A 75 -9.21 4.53 1.73
CA SER A 75 -10.40 4.94 0.96
C SER A 75 -10.47 4.15 -0.32
N LEU A 76 -11.27 3.09 -0.27
CA LEU A 76 -11.37 2.10 -1.33
C LEU A 76 -12.85 1.75 -1.53
N LEU A 77 -13.38 2.01 -2.72
CA LEU A 77 -14.68 1.54 -3.17
C LEU A 77 -14.45 0.45 -4.21
N PHE A 78 -15.15 -0.69 -4.09
CA PHE A 78 -14.97 -1.81 -5.01
C PHE A 78 -16.31 -2.41 -5.43
N ARG A 79 -16.31 -3.12 -6.56
CA ARG A 79 -17.48 -3.84 -7.08
C ARG A 79 -17.66 -5.17 -6.37
N ARG A 80 -18.91 -5.57 -6.09
CA ARG A 80 -19.19 -6.90 -5.51
C ARG A 80 -18.66 -8.04 -6.39
N ALA A 81 -18.82 -7.94 -7.71
CA ALA A 81 -18.33 -8.93 -8.68
C ALA A 81 -16.81 -9.16 -8.60
N LEU A 82 -16.03 -8.22 -8.06
CA LEU A 82 -14.61 -8.41 -7.81
C LEU A 82 -14.38 -9.47 -6.72
N ILE A 83 -15.15 -9.43 -5.62
CA ILE A 83 -15.08 -10.47 -4.57
C ILE A 83 -15.41 -11.82 -5.15
N ASP A 84 -16.49 -11.92 -5.94
CA ASP A 84 -16.93 -13.20 -6.49
C ASP A 84 -15.88 -13.78 -7.46
N ARG A 85 -15.02 -12.93 -8.05
CA ARG A 85 -13.97 -13.33 -8.99
C ARG A 85 -12.63 -13.66 -8.35
N ILE A 86 -12.17 -12.85 -7.39
CA ILE A 86 -10.82 -12.98 -6.82
C ILE A 86 -10.81 -13.34 -5.33
N GLY A 87 -11.97 -13.38 -4.67
CA GLY A 87 -12.09 -13.58 -3.23
C GLY A 87 -11.78 -12.31 -2.42
N LEU A 88 -11.77 -12.46 -1.10
CA LEU A 88 -11.49 -11.39 -0.14
C LEU A 88 -9.97 -11.06 -0.08
N MET A 89 -9.65 -9.94 0.59
CA MET A 89 -8.29 -9.68 1.06
C MET A 89 -7.86 -10.79 2.03
N ARG A 90 -6.58 -11.16 2.02
CA ARG A 90 -6.10 -12.29 2.81
C ARG A 90 -5.72 -11.84 4.21
N GLU A 91 -6.40 -12.37 5.23
CA GLU A 91 -6.23 -11.96 6.62
C GLU A 91 -4.83 -12.23 7.19
N PHE A 92 -4.09 -13.20 6.64
CA PHE A 92 -2.74 -13.53 7.11
C PHE A 92 -1.73 -12.39 6.93
N TYR A 93 -2.03 -11.41 6.07
CA TYR A 93 -1.23 -10.19 5.97
C TYR A 93 -1.32 -9.38 7.27
N PHE A 94 -2.50 -9.33 7.89
CA PHE A 94 -2.87 -8.57 9.10
C PHE A 94 -2.66 -7.06 9.01
N LEU A 95 -1.47 -6.61 8.62
CA LEU A 95 -1.08 -5.22 8.45
C LEU A 95 -0.15 -5.07 7.24
N TYR A 96 -0.45 -4.12 6.36
CA TYR A 96 0.26 -3.80 5.14
C TYR A 96 0.27 -4.90 4.07
N TYR A 97 0.14 -4.44 2.82
CA TYR A 97 0.15 -5.21 1.59
C TYR A 97 -1.09 -6.09 1.36
N GLU A 98 -2.02 -6.20 2.32
CA GLU A 98 -3.29 -6.92 2.12
C GLU A 98 -4.09 -6.32 0.97
N GLU A 99 -4.14 -4.99 0.90
CA GLU A 99 -4.84 -4.28 -0.16
C GLU A 99 -3.99 -4.24 -1.42
N THR A 100 -2.67 -4.09 -1.33
CA THR A 100 -1.79 -4.03 -2.51
C THR A 100 -1.84 -5.35 -3.27
N GLU A 101 -1.75 -6.48 -2.57
CA GLU A 101 -1.91 -7.81 -3.15
C GLU A 101 -3.29 -7.98 -3.81
N TRP A 102 -4.35 -7.48 -3.16
CA TRP A 102 -5.71 -7.56 -3.68
C TRP A 102 -5.92 -6.71 -4.94
N ASN A 103 -5.34 -5.51 -4.99
CA ASN A 103 -5.32 -4.66 -6.17
C ASN A 103 -4.56 -5.33 -7.34
N ILE A 104 -3.44 -6.00 -7.07
CA ILE A 104 -2.70 -6.76 -8.09
C ILE A 104 -3.56 -7.91 -8.63
N ARG A 105 -4.19 -8.71 -7.74
CA ARG A 105 -5.11 -9.77 -8.15
C ARG A 105 -6.29 -9.24 -8.98
N ALA A 106 -6.85 -8.10 -8.59
CA ALA A 106 -7.92 -7.45 -9.35
C ALA A 106 -7.48 -7.11 -10.78
N ARG A 107 -6.29 -6.51 -10.93
CA ARG A 107 -5.71 -6.21 -12.25
C ARG A 107 -5.45 -7.47 -13.07
N GLN A 108 -4.91 -8.52 -12.45
CA GLN A 108 -4.67 -9.82 -13.11
C GLN A 108 -5.97 -10.51 -13.55
N ALA A 109 -7.07 -10.27 -12.84
CA ALA A 109 -8.41 -10.74 -13.22
C ALA A 109 -9.10 -9.86 -14.28
N GLY A 110 -8.43 -8.83 -14.79
CA GLY A 110 -8.93 -7.96 -15.87
C GLY A 110 -9.69 -6.72 -15.39
N PHE A 111 -9.74 -6.46 -14.08
CA PHE A 111 -10.33 -5.22 -13.56
C PHE A 111 -9.36 -4.05 -13.63
N LYS A 112 -9.90 -2.85 -13.82
CA LYS A 112 -9.19 -1.59 -13.69
C LYS A 112 -9.23 -1.12 -12.23
N VAL A 113 -8.12 -0.57 -11.78
CA VAL A 113 -7.96 0.13 -10.50
C VAL A 113 -7.77 1.61 -10.82
N VAL A 114 -8.62 2.48 -10.28
CA VAL A 114 -8.71 3.88 -10.69
C VAL A 114 -8.55 4.83 -9.51
N TYR A 115 -7.77 5.88 -9.72
CA TYR A 115 -7.67 7.02 -8.81
C TYR A 115 -8.65 8.13 -9.23
N GLN A 116 -9.48 8.62 -8.29
CA GLN A 116 -10.46 9.68 -8.48
C GLN A 116 -10.07 10.94 -7.65
N PRO A 117 -9.51 11.99 -8.28
CA PRO A 117 -9.02 13.18 -7.59
C PRO A 117 -10.11 14.09 -6.99
N LYS A 118 -11.34 14.03 -7.50
CA LYS A 118 -12.47 14.81 -6.97
C LYS A 118 -13.00 14.24 -5.65
N SER A 119 -12.74 12.96 -5.38
CA SER A 119 -12.94 12.38 -4.04
C SER A 119 -11.73 12.69 -3.17
N ARG A 120 -11.94 13.45 -2.09
CA ARG A 120 -10.86 13.96 -1.24
C ARG A 120 -11.04 13.55 0.21
N ILE A 121 -9.99 13.02 0.82
CA ILE A 121 -9.97 12.67 2.24
C ILE A 121 -8.71 13.18 2.93
N TYR A 122 -8.81 13.43 4.23
CA TYR A 122 -7.70 13.85 5.10
C TYR A 122 -7.44 12.77 6.14
N HIS A 123 -6.23 12.22 6.11
CA HIS A 123 -5.85 11.04 6.86
C HIS A 123 -4.81 11.38 7.95
N LYS A 124 -5.04 10.87 9.17
CA LYS A 124 -4.04 10.89 10.25
C LYS A 124 -3.15 9.66 10.08
N VAL A 125 -2.02 9.87 9.42
CA VAL A 125 -1.12 8.79 8.98
C VAL A 125 -0.42 8.15 10.18
N SER A 126 -0.27 6.82 10.15
CA SER A 126 0.55 6.03 11.09
C SER A 126 0.26 6.21 12.58
N THR A 127 -0.91 6.73 12.96
CA THR A 127 -1.28 6.96 14.36
C THR A 127 -1.36 5.65 15.17
N ALA A 128 -1.73 4.54 14.53
CA ALA A 128 -1.85 3.23 15.16
C ALA A 128 -0.56 2.39 15.15
N THR A 129 0.51 2.87 14.49
CA THR A 129 1.74 2.10 14.24
C THR A 129 3.00 2.75 14.80
N GLY A 130 2.84 3.72 15.72
CA GLY A 130 3.95 4.44 16.35
C GLY A 130 4.44 5.67 15.58
N GLY A 131 3.74 6.09 14.52
CA GLY A 131 4.13 7.21 13.68
C GLY A 131 5.15 6.86 12.60
N GLU A 132 5.41 7.80 11.68
CA GLU A 132 6.31 7.57 10.53
C GLU A 132 7.80 7.64 10.91
N GLN A 133 8.14 8.39 11.97
CA GLN A 133 9.54 8.61 12.37
C GLN A 133 10.10 7.48 13.24
N ASN A 134 9.27 6.92 14.13
CA ASN A 134 9.68 5.84 15.05
C ASN A 134 8.60 4.75 15.13
N PRO A 135 8.28 4.07 14.02
CA PRO A 135 7.25 3.05 14.00
C PRO A 135 7.58 1.90 14.95
N ASP A 136 6.55 1.24 15.44
CA ASP A 136 6.72 0.12 16.37
C ASP A 136 7.52 -1.04 15.74
N PRO A 137 8.31 -1.79 16.53
CA PRO A 137 9.18 -2.85 16.03
C PRO A 137 8.47 -3.89 15.15
N TYR A 138 7.21 -4.23 15.45
CA TYR A 138 6.43 -5.21 14.69
C TYR A 138 6.07 -4.72 13.27
N VAL A 139 6.06 -3.41 13.01
CA VAL A 139 5.83 -2.86 11.66
C VAL A 139 6.89 -3.36 10.68
N ALA A 140 8.15 -3.39 11.10
CA ALA A 140 9.24 -3.91 10.27
C ALA A 140 9.07 -5.39 9.93
N TYR A 141 8.44 -6.16 10.83
CA TYR A 141 8.13 -7.56 10.59
C TYR A 141 7.10 -7.73 9.48
N TYR A 142 5.98 -7.02 9.57
CA TYR A 142 4.92 -7.09 8.56
C TYR A 142 5.38 -6.50 7.23
N ASP A 143 6.04 -5.34 7.23
CA ASP A 143 6.60 -4.70 6.03
C ASP A 143 7.52 -5.66 5.23
N LEU A 144 8.53 -6.24 5.87
CA LEU A 144 9.48 -7.15 5.19
C LEU A 144 8.85 -8.48 4.77
N ARG A 145 8.04 -9.09 5.64
CA ARG A 145 7.42 -10.39 5.36
C ARG A 145 6.40 -10.25 4.24
N ASN A 146 5.54 -9.24 4.33
CA ASN A 146 4.40 -9.09 3.46
C ASN A 146 4.79 -8.56 2.08
N GLU A 147 5.82 -7.72 1.97
CA GLU A 147 6.38 -7.30 0.67
C GLU A 147 6.78 -8.52 -0.18
N TYR A 148 7.51 -9.46 0.44
CA TYR A 148 7.89 -10.71 -0.22
C TYR A 148 6.68 -11.61 -0.48
N TRP A 149 5.79 -11.78 0.49
CA TRP A 149 4.60 -12.62 0.31
C TRP A 149 3.70 -12.10 -0.81
N MET A 150 3.54 -10.79 -0.97
CA MET A 150 2.78 -10.22 -2.08
C MET A 150 3.35 -10.68 -3.42
N ILE A 151 4.68 -10.64 -3.58
CA ILE A 151 5.33 -11.13 -4.80
C ILE A 151 5.16 -12.65 -4.95
N LYS A 152 5.41 -13.42 -3.89
CA LYS A 152 5.25 -14.89 -3.88
C LYS A 152 3.84 -15.34 -4.30
N HIS A 153 2.81 -14.58 -3.95
CA HIS A 153 1.42 -14.93 -4.24
C HIS A 153 0.88 -14.38 -5.56
N THR A 154 1.57 -13.42 -6.19
CA THR A 154 1.05 -12.74 -7.39
C THR A 154 1.98 -12.84 -8.60
N GLN A 155 3.25 -13.19 -8.43
CA GLN A 155 4.24 -13.19 -9.50
C GLN A 155 4.79 -14.59 -9.78
N ASN A 156 5.52 -14.71 -10.89
CA ASN A 156 6.18 -15.96 -11.26
C ASN A 156 7.40 -16.29 -10.36
N LEU A 157 7.91 -17.51 -10.51
CA LEU A 157 9.03 -18.01 -9.72
C LEU A 157 10.28 -17.13 -9.84
N PHE A 158 10.61 -16.65 -11.04
CA PHE A 158 11.80 -15.82 -11.25
C PHE A 158 11.74 -14.52 -10.44
N ARG A 159 10.62 -13.80 -10.49
CA ARG A 159 10.39 -12.59 -9.66
C ARG A 159 10.36 -12.91 -8.18
N THR A 160 9.81 -14.07 -7.81
CA THR A 160 9.80 -14.53 -6.41
C THR A 160 11.22 -14.77 -5.88
N LEU A 161 12.13 -15.33 -6.69
CA LEU A 161 13.53 -15.51 -6.30
C LEU A 161 14.25 -14.16 -6.17
N VAL A 162 14.04 -13.24 -7.11
CA VAL A 162 14.60 -11.87 -7.03
C VAL A 162 14.11 -11.16 -5.76
N ALA A 163 12.81 -11.21 -5.47
CA ALA A 163 12.24 -10.62 -4.27
C ALA A 163 12.75 -11.28 -2.98
N TYR A 164 13.04 -12.59 -2.99
CA TYR A 164 13.64 -13.28 -1.86
C TYR A 164 15.03 -12.72 -1.52
N PHE A 165 15.92 -12.60 -2.50
CA PHE A 165 17.26 -12.01 -2.27
C PHE A 165 17.17 -10.53 -1.92
N TYR A 166 16.25 -9.79 -2.54
CA TYR A 166 15.99 -8.39 -2.20
C TYR A 166 15.52 -8.23 -0.75
N ARG A 167 14.65 -9.13 -0.26
CA ARG A 167 14.23 -9.17 1.14
C ARG A 167 15.42 -9.36 2.08
N LEU A 168 16.34 -10.27 1.77
CA LEU A 168 17.55 -10.48 2.58
C LEU A 168 18.44 -9.23 2.60
N TYR A 169 18.61 -8.59 1.45
CA TYR A 169 19.33 -7.31 1.33
C TYR A 169 18.68 -6.20 2.17
N LYS A 170 17.35 -6.01 2.09
CA LYS A 170 16.64 -5.03 2.93
C LYS A 170 16.76 -5.35 4.42
N ALA A 171 16.69 -6.62 4.81
CA ALA A 171 16.85 -7.04 6.20
C ALA A 171 18.25 -6.68 6.73
N PHE A 172 19.30 -6.90 5.92
CA PHE A 172 20.65 -6.47 6.23
C PHE A 172 20.75 -4.94 6.39
N LEU A 173 20.23 -4.17 5.44
CA LEU A 173 20.25 -2.70 5.51
C LEU A 173 19.51 -2.15 6.74
N LYS A 174 18.30 -2.64 7.01
CA LYS A 174 17.51 -2.22 8.18
C LYS A 174 18.24 -2.55 9.48
N THR A 175 18.89 -3.72 9.56
CA THR A 175 19.71 -4.12 10.70
C THR A 175 20.90 -3.16 10.88
N LYS A 176 21.62 -2.84 9.81
CA LYS A 176 22.73 -1.86 9.83
C LYS A 176 22.27 -0.48 10.32
N ILE A 177 21.12 0.00 9.86
CA ILE A 177 20.53 1.28 10.28
C ILE A 177 20.20 1.27 11.78
N ILE A 178 19.63 0.18 12.30
CA ILE A 178 19.33 0.05 13.74
C ILE A 178 20.60 0.07 14.58
N PHE A 179 21.67 -0.60 14.14
CA PHE A 179 22.95 -0.57 14.84
C PHE A 179 23.56 0.83 14.86
N GLN A 180 23.62 1.49 13.70
CA GLN A 180 24.28 2.79 13.52
C GLN A 180 23.45 3.98 14.06
N GLY A 181 22.12 3.87 14.10
CA GLY A 181 21.23 4.94 14.54
C GLY A 181 20.93 4.93 16.05
N HIS A 182 20.38 6.03 16.54
CA HIS A 182 19.84 6.15 17.91
C HIS A 182 18.38 5.66 17.98
N GLN A 183 18.14 4.41 17.59
CA GLN A 183 16.82 3.80 17.63
C GLN A 183 16.56 3.14 19.00
N ASP A 184 15.37 3.36 19.56
CA ASP A 184 14.91 2.65 20.75
C ASP A 184 14.65 1.17 20.46
N ARG A 185 14.68 0.32 21.49
CA ARG A 185 14.30 -1.11 21.39
C ARG A 185 15.09 -1.90 20.33
N LYS A 186 16.38 -1.60 20.13
CA LYS A 186 17.23 -2.19 19.06
C LYS A 186 17.16 -3.72 18.97
N LEU A 187 17.32 -4.42 20.09
CA LEU A 187 17.28 -5.88 20.15
C LEU A 187 15.93 -6.43 19.67
N GLU A 188 14.84 -5.81 20.09
CA GLU A 188 13.48 -6.19 19.70
C GLU A 188 13.26 -5.94 18.20
N ARG A 189 13.72 -4.80 17.67
CA ARG A 189 13.65 -4.49 16.23
C ARG A 189 14.41 -5.52 15.39
N ILE A 190 15.61 -5.91 15.81
CA ILE A 190 16.40 -6.95 15.14
C ILE A 190 15.68 -8.30 15.19
N LYS A 191 15.11 -8.67 16.36
CA LYS A 191 14.32 -9.90 16.50
C LYS A 191 13.15 -9.94 15.52
N TYR A 192 12.43 -8.84 15.31
CA TYR A 192 11.34 -8.76 14.34
C TYR A 192 11.83 -8.85 12.88
N ILE A 193 12.96 -8.24 12.54
CA ILE A 193 13.57 -8.37 11.21
C ILE A 193 13.97 -9.83 10.93
N LEU A 194 14.63 -10.49 11.88
CA LEU A 194 15.00 -11.90 11.76
C LEU A 194 13.75 -12.78 11.62
N LYS A 195 12.72 -12.55 12.44
CA LYS A 195 11.43 -13.25 12.33
C LYS A 195 10.80 -13.08 10.95
N ALA A 196 10.93 -11.91 10.32
CA ALA A 196 10.33 -11.62 9.02
C ALA A 196 10.96 -12.43 7.88
N VAL A 197 12.28 -12.68 7.95
CA VAL A 197 12.99 -13.45 6.93
C VAL A 197 12.87 -14.96 7.12
N THR A 198 12.61 -15.43 8.35
CA THR A 198 12.42 -16.85 8.68
C THR A 198 10.97 -17.33 8.63
N THR A 199 9.99 -16.43 8.51
CA THR A 199 8.57 -16.81 8.34
C THR A 199 8.29 -17.09 6.85
N PHE A 200 7.73 -18.26 6.52
CA PHE A 200 7.49 -18.71 5.14
C PHE A 200 6.03 -18.99 4.82
#